data_AF-A0A2G5E4Q3-F1
#
_entry.id   AF-A0A2G5E4Q3-F1
#
_cell.length_a   1.000
_cell.length_b   1.000
_cell.length_c   1.000
_cell.angle_alpha   90.00
_cell.angle_beta   90.00
_cell.angle_gamma   90.00
#
_symmetry.space_group_name_H-M   'P 1'
#
loop_
_entity.id
_entity.type
_entity.pdbx_description
1 polymer ?
#
loop_
_entity_poly.entity_id
_entity_poly.type
_entity_poly.pdbx_seq_one_letter_code
_entity_poly.pdbx_strand_id
1 'polypeptide(L)'
;MNSYVHVHQSGTPQRVFLLNRNKEVVAIGVVDTENGGICHGREVDDGELKVYVEKVFDGSTPIYDGPQNSCTTLDDIADGGYLIWLKARLRYER
;
A
#
# COMPACT_ATOMS: atom_id res chain seq x y z
N MET A 1 -25.03 -19.56 -25.24
CA MET A 1 -24.69 -19.55 -23.81
C MET A 1 -23.90 -18.27 -23.56
N ASN A 2 -24.57 -17.23 -23.08
CA ASN A 2 -23.93 -15.96 -22.76
C ASN A 2 -23.40 -16.05 -21.33
N SER A 3 -22.08 -16.18 -21.19
CA SER A 3 -21.41 -16.08 -19.91
C SER A 3 -21.52 -14.64 -19.42
N TYR A 4 -22.32 -14.44 -18.38
CA TYR A 4 -22.36 -13.21 -17.60
C TYR A 4 -20.98 -13.03 -16.95
N VAL A 5 -20.19 -12.09 -17.48
CA VAL A 5 -19.04 -11.57 -16.76
C VAL A 5 -19.62 -10.74 -15.62
N HIS A 6 -19.55 -11.27 -14.40
CA HIS A 6 -19.71 -10.44 -13.20
C HIS A 6 -18.53 -9.47 -13.17
N VAL A 7 -18.69 -8.33 -13.84
CA VAL A 7 -17.90 -7.14 -13.56
C VAL A 7 -18.37 -6.69 -12.18
N HIS A 8 -17.71 -7.20 -11.13
CA HIS A 8 -17.77 -6.56 -9.83
C HIS A 8 -17.25 -5.14 -10.05
N GLN A 9 -18.17 -4.17 -10.01
CA GLN A 9 -17.82 -2.76 -9.84
C GLN A 9 -17.14 -2.68 -8.47
N SER A 10 -15.81 -2.78 -8.44
CA SER A 10 -15.07 -2.56 -7.20
C SER A 10 -15.22 -1.08 -6.84
N GLY A 11 -15.57 -0.86 -5.57
CA GLY A 11 -15.77 0.48 -5.04
C GLY A 11 -14.55 1.36 -5.30
N THR A 12 -14.77 2.67 -5.39
CA THR A 12 -13.74 3.67 -5.65
C THR A 12 -12.43 3.32 -4.93
N PRO A 13 -11.29 3.20 -5.64
CA PRO A 13 -10.01 2.84 -5.03
C PRO A 13 -9.74 3.75 -3.82
N GLN A 14 -9.48 3.14 -2.67
CA GLN A 14 -9.30 3.89 -1.42
C GLN A 14 -7.89 4.47 -1.40
N ARG A 15 -7.77 5.71 -1.85
CA ARG A 15 -6.51 6.45 -1.89
C ARG A 15 -6.12 6.92 -0.49
N VAL A 16 -4.83 6.77 -0.17
CA VAL A 16 -4.28 6.98 1.17
C VAL A 16 -2.95 7.72 1.10
N PHE A 17 -2.72 8.60 2.07
CA PHE A 17 -1.42 9.15 2.40
C PHE A 17 -0.69 8.20 3.34
N LEU A 18 0.55 7.85 3.01
CA LEU A 18 1.45 7.12 3.89
C LEU A 18 2.16 8.11 4.79
N LEU A 19 2.14 7.84 6.09
CA LEU A 19 2.75 8.68 7.11
C LEU A 19 4.00 8.02 7.68
N ASN A 20 5.05 8.80 7.92
CA ASN A 20 6.18 8.35 8.73
C ASN A 20 5.85 8.35 10.23
N ARG A 21 6.84 8.03 11.08
CA ARG A 21 6.67 8.01 12.55
C ARG A 21 6.34 9.37 13.15
N ASN A 22 6.75 10.47 12.51
CA ASN A 22 6.45 11.84 12.89
C ASN A 22 5.10 12.33 12.37
N LYS A 23 4.31 11.45 11.73
CA LYS A 23 3.01 11.75 11.10
C LYS A 23 3.10 12.69 9.88
N GLU A 24 4.27 12.78 9.27
CA GLU A 24 4.49 13.53 8.03
C GLU A 24 4.16 12.65 6.83
N VAL A 25 3.63 13.24 5.76
CA VAL A 25 3.28 12.53 4.53
C VAL A 25 4.56 12.26 3.73
N VAL A 26 4.79 10.99 3.38
CA VAL A 26 6.00 10.53 2.67
C VAL A 26 5.71 9.87 1.32
N ALA A 27 4.47 9.44 1.11
CA ALA A 27 4.01 8.90 -0.17
C ALA A 27 2.46 8.96 -0.27
N ILE A 28 1.95 8.76 -1.48
CA ILE A 28 0.54 8.48 -1.78
C ILE A 28 0.45 7.10 -2.40
N GLY A 29 -0.60 6.37 -2.03
CA GLY A 29 -0.91 5.09 -2.63
C GLY A 29 -2.39 4.75 -2.59
N VAL A 30 -2.71 3.58 -3.11
CA VAL A 30 -4.06 3.00 -3.15
C VAL A 30 -4.07 1.69 -2.40
N VAL A 31 -5.04 1.50 -1.50
CA VAL A 31 -5.22 0.25 -0.78
C VAL A 31 -5.65 -0.84 -1.76
N ASP A 32 -4.89 -1.94 -1.80
CA ASP A 32 -5.22 -3.13 -2.58
C ASP A 32 -6.13 -4.06 -1.76
N THR A 33 -7.44 -3.92 -1.96
CA THR A 33 -8.47 -4.73 -1.27
C THR A 33 -8.76 -6.06 -1.96
N GLU A 34 -8.30 -6.25 -3.20
CA GLU A 34 -8.61 -7.43 -4.01
C GLU A 34 -7.53 -8.51 -3.89
N ASN A 35 -6.25 -8.10 -3.77
CA ASN A 35 -5.10 -9.00 -3.63
C ASN A 35 -4.35 -8.77 -2.31
N GLY A 36 -5.04 -8.21 -1.31
CA GLY A 36 -4.46 -7.69 -0.08
C GLY A 36 -3.90 -8.72 0.89
N GLY A 37 -4.08 -10.02 0.64
CA GLY A 37 -3.66 -11.07 1.59
C GLY A 37 -2.17 -11.38 1.58
N ILE A 38 -1.47 -11.20 0.45
CA ILE A 38 -0.05 -11.52 0.31
C ILE A 38 0.68 -10.37 -0.39
N CYS A 39 1.82 -9.98 0.16
CA CYS A 39 2.74 -9.03 -0.46
C CYS A 39 4.19 -9.47 -0.17
N HIS A 40 5.03 -9.50 -1.20
CA HIS A 40 6.45 -9.91 -1.08
C HIS A 40 6.66 -11.28 -0.42
N GLY A 41 5.76 -12.23 -0.65
CA GLY A 41 5.85 -13.59 -0.11
C GLY A 41 5.48 -13.73 1.36
N ARG A 42 4.98 -12.68 2.02
CA ARG A 42 4.40 -12.74 3.36
C ARG A 42 2.92 -12.35 3.37
N GLU A 43 2.21 -12.88 4.36
CA GLU A 43 0.83 -12.49 4.65
C GLU A 43 0.79 -11.05 5.18
N VAL A 44 -0.33 -10.36 4.91
CA VAL A 44 -0.63 -9.04 5.45
C VAL A 44 -1.41 -9.22 6.75
N ASP A 45 -0.84 -8.76 7.86
CA ASP A 45 -1.36 -9.02 9.20
C ASP A 45 -2.56 -8.13 9.57
N ASP A 46 -3.25 -8.52 10.64
CA ASP A 46 -4.31 -7.72 11.27
C ASP A 46 -3.76 -6.40 11.81
N GLY A 47 -3.91 -5.34 11.03
CA GLY A 47 -3.38 -4.01 11.35
C GLY A 47 -2.58 -3.40 10.20
N GLU A 48 -2.33 -4.20 9.17
CA GLU A 48 -1.60 -3.82 7.97
C GLU A 48 -2.53 -3.72 6.76
N LEU A 49 -2.04 -3.04 5.74
CA LEU A 49 -2.64 -3.03 4.41
C LEU A 49 -1.55 -3.15 3.36
N LYS A 50 -1.86 -3.88 2.29
CA LYS A 50 -1.11 -3.82 1.05
C LYS A 50 -1.48 -2.54 0.32
N VAL A 51 -0.49 -1.74 -0.03
CA VAL A 51 -0.67 -0.46 -0.70
C VAL A 51 0.14 -0.44 -1.98
N TYR A 52 -0.51 -0.10 -3.08
CA TYR A 52 0.15 0.27 -4.33
C TYR A 52 0.64 1.71 -4.21
N VAL A 53 1.93 1.95 -4.37
CA VAL A 53 2.54 3.27 -4.31
C VAL A 53 2.35 3.97 -5.66
N GLU A 54 1.63 5.09 -5.65
CA GLU A 54 1.49 5.92 -6.83
C GLU A 54 2.62 6.95 -6.93
N LYS A 55 3.06 7.47 -5.78
CA LYS A 55 4.07 8.52 -5.71
C LYS A 55 4.79 8.56 -4.37
N VAL A 56 6.11 8.62 -4.41
CA VAL A 56 6.97 8.89 -3.25
C VAL A 56 7.35 10.38 -3.18
N PHE A 57 7.33 10.96 -1.98
CA PHE A 57 7.79 12.34 -1.71
C PHE A 57 9.14 12.37 -1.01
N ASP A 58 9.39 11.40 -0.13
CA ASP A 58 10.66 11.21 0.55
C ASP A 58 11.10 9.75 0.43
N GLY A 59 11.93 9.49 -0.58
CA GLY A 59 12.49 8.18 -0.88
C GLY A 59 13.38 7.61 0.22
N SER A 60 14.00 8.48 1.01
CA SER A 60 14.89 8.08 2.10
C SER A 60 14.14 7.58 3.33
N THR A 61 12.81 7.77 3.38
CA THR A 61 12.00 7.29 4.50
C THR A 61 12.15 5.76 4.63
N PRO A 62 12.60 5.28 5.81
CA PRO A 62 12.69 3.85 6.06
C PRO A 62 11.32 3.18 6.05
N ILE A 63 11.29 1.94 5.58
CA ILE A 63 10.14 1.07 5.75
C ILE A 63 10.23 0.43 7.13
N TYR A 64 9.54 1.04 8.09
CA TYR A 64 9.64 0.66 9.49
C TYR A 64 8.88 -0.62 9.87
N ASP A 65 8.06 -1.14 8.96
CA ASP A 65 6.82 -1.83 9.33
C ASP A 65 6.72 -3.26 8.81
N GLY A 66 7.86 -3.86 8.54
CA GLY A 66 7.96 -5.26 8.19
C GLY A 66 8.99 -5.50 7.11
N PRO A 67 9.47 -6.74 6.98
CA PRO A 67 10.37 -7.13 5.90
C PRO A 67 9.66 -7.03 4.55
N GLN A 68 10.18 -6.18 3.65
CA GLN A 68 9.70 -6.03 2.28
C GLN A 68 10.72 -6.61 1.29
N ASN A 69 11.01 -7.91 1.36
CA ASN A 69 11.98 -8.56 0.45
C ASN A 69 13.32 -7.81 0.30
N SER A 70 13.93 -7.42 1.42
CA SER A 70 15.17 -6.61 1.49
C SER A 70 15.05 -5.13 1.13
N CYS A 71 13.87 -4.63 0.73
CA CYS A 71 13.62 -3.20 0.62
C CYS A 71 13.65 -2.56 2.02
N THR A 72 14.44 -1.51 2.16
CA THR A 72 14.72 -0.80 3.41
C THR A 72 14.16 0.61 3.42
N THR A 73 13.98 1.24 2.25
CA THR A 73 13.42 2.58 2.09
C THR A 73 12.34 2.62 1.01
N LEU A 74 11.61 3.73 0.92
CA LEU A 74 10.59 3.90 -0.12
C LEU A 74 11.19 3.95 -1.53
N ASP A 75 12.45 4.38 -1.69
CA ASP A 75 13.16 4.31 -2.98
C ASP A 75 13.31 2.87 -3.48
N ASP A 76 13.46 1.89 -2.59
CA ASP A 76 13.59 0.48 -2.95
C ASP A 76 12.29 -0.12 -3.53
N ILE A 77 11.15 0.51 -3.29
CA ILE A 77 9.84 0.09 -3.83
C ILE A 77 9.59 0.72 -5.21
N ALA A 78 10.12 1.92 -5.43
CA ALA A 78 9.87 2.79 -6.59
C ALA A 78 8.39 3.17 -6.80
N ASP A 79 8.16 4.25 -7.57
CA ASP A 79 6.80 4.61 -8.02
C ASP A 79 6.22 3.47 -8.86
N GLY A 80 5.06 2.94 -8.44
CA GLY A 80 4.42 1.79 -9.06
C GLY A 80 4.70 0.43 -8.38
N GLY A 81 5.37 0.42 -7.23
CA GLY A 81 5.56 -0.79 -6.42
C GLY A 81 4.45 -1.03 -5.39
N TYR A 82 4.41 -2.23 -4.81
CA TYR A 82 3.57 -2.54 -3.66
C TYR A 82 4.40 -2.59 -2.39
N LEU A 83 3.83 -2.18 -1.26
CA LEU A 83 4.38 -2.49 0.06
C LEU A 83 3.27 -2.76 1.07
N ILE A 84 3.68 -3.30 2.21
CA ILE A 84 2.83 -3.41 3.39
C ILE A 84 3.03 -2.19 4.28
N TRP A 85 1.93 -1.61 4.78
CA TRP A 85 1.96 -0.45 5.67
C TRP A 85 0.97 -0.60 6.83
N LEU A 86 1.29 -0.05 8.01
CA LEU A 86 0.34 -0.08 9.13
C LEU A 86 -0.81 0.88 8.89
N LYS A 87 -2.03 0.42 9.18
CA LYS A 87 -3.26 1.23 9.18
C LYS A 87 -3.13 2.47 10.05
N ALA A 88 -2.43 2.38 11.19
CA ALA A 88 -2.19 3.49 12.11
C ALA A 88 -1.30 4.63 11.53
N ARG A 89 -0.67 4.39 10.37
CA ARG A 89 0.12 5.36 9.62
C ARG A 89 -0.41 5.58 8.21
N LEU A 90 -1.71 5.37 8.02
CA LEU A 90 -2.44 5.80 6.84
C LEU A 90 -3.39 6.94 7.20
N ARG A 91 -3.59 7.83 6.23
CA ARG A 91 -4.67 8.81 6.25
C ARG A 91 -5.40 8.74 4.92
N TYR A 92 -6.69 8.40 4.95
CA TYR A 92 -7.53 8.37 3.75
C TYR A 92 -7.66 9.76 3.13
N GLU A 93 -7.49 9.84 1.82
CA GLU A 93 -7.84 11.02 1.04
C GLU A 93 -9.38 11.13 1.04
N ARG A 94 -9.90 12.29 1.49
CA ARG A 94 -11.35 12.53 1.63
C ARG A 94 -11.95 12.97 0.31
#